data_AF-A0A0M6YIR7-F1
#
_entry.id   AF-A0A0M6YIR7-F1
#
_cell.length_a   1.000
_cell.length_b   1.000
_cell.length_c   1.000
_cell.angle_alpha   90.00
_cell.angle_beta   90.00
_cell.angle_gamma   90.00
#
_symmetry.space_group_name_H-M   'P 1'
#
loop_
_entity.id
_entity.type
_entity.pdbx_description
1 polymer ?
#
loop_
_entity_poly.entity_id
_entity_poly.type
_entity_poly.pdbx_seq_one_letter_code
_entity_poly.pdbx_strand_id
1 'polypeptide(L)'
;MIVIYSLVSLFGLIFAPLLAHLRGWKPAALFFAAAVVYGAFGAASFAQVQFVPSQIKQTEPAYHDTYYVVSHGYFTLNLGIAMAVFGAITWVQTRCGAMRYPTLTKILFWVLHIALIGSTAFQGALAFILPDRRRYIDYPELMETYVLTSLWSGFLSQMALLGLLGLLLWSILERWLGR
;
A
#
# COMPACT_ATOMS: atom_id res chain seq x y z
N MET A 1 -14.74 -9.10 -13.30
CA MET A 1 -15.06 -8.74 -11.90
C MET A 1 -13.85 -8.14 -11.16
N ILE A 2 -12.65 -8.73 -11.26
CA ILE A 2 -11.42 -8.26 -10.59
C ILE A 2 -10.93 -6.88 -11.09
N VAL A 3 -10.99 -6.62 -12.40
CA VAL A 3 -10.59 -5.31 -12.99
C VAL A 3 -11.43 -4.15 -12.45
N ILE A 4 -12.74 -4.37 -12.26
CA ILE A 4 -13.65 -3.36 -11.67
C ILE A 4 -13.29 -3.12 -10.20
N TYR A 5 -12.99 -4.17 -9.44
CA TYR A 5 -12.51 -4.07 -8.05
C TYR A 5 -11.18 -3.29 -7.94
N SER A 6 -10.25 -3.51 -8.88
CA SER A 6 -8.96 -2.81 -8.94
C SER A 6 -9.11 -1.32 -9.27
N LEU A 7 -9.97 -0.96 -10.21
CA LEU A 7 -10.22 0.45 -10.54
C LEU A 7 -10.92 1.19 -9.39
N VAL A 8 -11.87 0.55 -8.72
CA VAL A 8 -12.58 1.12 -7.56
C VAL A 8 -11.63 1.29 -6.36
N SER A 9 -10.72 0.34 -6.13
CA SER A 9 -9.72 0.47 -5.06
C SER A 9 -8.71 1.58 -5.34
N LEU A 10 -8.23 1.69 -6.59
CA LEU A 10 -7.36 2.79 -7.00
C LEU A 10 -8.03 4.16 -6.84
N PHE A 11 -9.29 4.28 -7.26
CA PHE A 11 -10.05 5.52 -7.07
C PHE A 11 -10.20 5.88 -5.58
N GLY A 12 -10.53 4.88 -4.74
CA GLY A 12 -10.64 5.07 -3.30
C GLY A 12 -9.30 5.50 -2.66
N LEU A 13 -8.20 4.87 -3.07
CA LEU A 13 -6.86 5.13 -2.53
C LEU A 13 -6.34 6.52 -2.90
N ILE A 14 -6.74 7.06 -4.04
CA ILE A 14 -6.37 8.43 -4.43
C ILE A 14 -7.33 9.44 -3.78
N PHE A 15 -8.64 9.21 -3.89
CA PHE A 15 -9.65 10.19 -3.52
C PHE A 15 -9.75 10.43 -2.01
N ALA A 16 -9.67 9.37 -1.19
CA ALA A 16 -9.82 9.51 0.26
C ALA A 16 -8.72 10.40 0.92
N PRO A 17 -7.41 10.15 0.71
CA PRO A 17 -6.38 11.04 1.24
C PRO A 17 -6.38 12.40 0.53
N LEU A 18 -6.78 12.48 -0.73
CA LEU A 18 -6.89 13.77 -1.44
C LEU A 18 -7.96 14.67 -0.80
N LEU A 19 -9.11 14.10 -0.45
CA LEU A 19 -10.18 14.80 0.24
C LEU A 19 -9.71 15.33 1.61
N ALA A 20 -8.99 14.50 2.37
CA ALA A 20 -8.40 14.92 3.65
C ALA A 20 -7.36 16.05 3.47
N HIS A 21 -6.60 16.04 2.37
CA HIS A 21 -5.64 17.08 2.04
C HIS A 21 -6.33 18.40 1.68
N LEU A 22 -7.32 18.36 0.78
CA LEU A 22 -8.11 19.52 0.35
C LEU A 22 -8.86 20.17 1.52
N ARG A 23 -9.29 19.37 2.50
CA ARG A 23 -9.96 19.86 3.72
C ARG A 23 -8.98 20.45 4.75
N GLY A 24 -7.69 20.51 4.45
CA GLY A 24 -6.68 21.12 5.30
C GLY A 24 -6.38 20.35 6.59
N TRP A 25 -6.71 19.06 6.65
CA TRP A 25 -6.59 18.28 7.88
C TRP A 25 -5.14 18.06 8.33
N LYS A 26 -4.99 17.69 9.61
CA LYS A 26 -3.69 17.34 10.20
C LYS A 26 -3.06 16.15 9.46
N PRO A 27 -1.72 16.03 9.42
CA PRO A 27 -1.04 14.96 8.68
C PRO A 27 -1.54 13.54 9.03
N ALA A 28 -1.84 13.29 10.32
CA ALA A 28 -2.35 12.00 10.78
C ALA A 28 -3.64 11.54 10.07
N ALA A 29 -4.51 12.48 9.69
CA ALA A 29 -5.76 12.14 9.02
C ALA A 29 -5.55 11.55 7.63
N LEU A 30 -4.46 11.91 6.94
CA LEU A 30 -4.10 11.35 5.63
C LEU A 30 -3.75 9.86 5.76
N PHE A 31 -2.93 9.53 6.76
CA PHE A 31 -2.53 8.16 7.06
C PHE A 31 -3.73 7.30 7.47
N PHE A 32 -4.63 7.82 8.31
CA PHE A 32 -5.84 7.09 8.69
C PHE A 32 -6.81 6.91 7.53
N ALA A 33 -6.99 7.94 6.68
CA ALA A 33 -7.82 7.81 5.48
C ALA A 33 -7.29 6.72 4.54
N ALA A 34 -5.97 6.71 4.29
CA ALA A 34 -5.34 5.65 3.51
C ALA A 34 -5.48 4.27 4.18
N ALA A 35 -5.26 4.18 5.49
CA ALA A 35 -5.37 2.94 6.26
C ALA A 35 -6.76 2.31 6.19
N VAL A 36 -7.83 3.12 6.31
CA VAL A 36 -9.21 2.64 6.19
C VAL A 36 -9.46 2.05 4.81
N VAL A 37 -9.00 2.71 3.75
CA VAL A 37 -9.18 2.22 2.38
C VAL A 37 -8.40 0.93 2.17
N TYR A 38 -7.10 0.88 2.48
CA TYR A 38 -6.30 -0.34 2.36
C TYR A 38 -6.87 -1.49 3.21
N GLY A 39 -7.30 -1.20 4.44
CA GLY A 39 -7.90 -2.20 5.33
C GLY A 39 -9.24 -2.73 4.81
N ALA A 40 -10.13 -1.86 4.33
CA ALA A 40 -11.42 -2.26 3.80
C ALA A 40 -11.27 -3.12 2.53
N PHE A 41 -10.43 -2.70 1.60
CA PHE A 41 -10.18 -3.47 0.37
C PHE A 41 -9.41 -4.76 0.67
N GLY A 42 -8.39 -4.73 1.53
CA GLY A 42 -7.65 -5.92 1.94
C GLY A 42 -8.52 -6.96 2.64
N ALA A 43 -9.40 -6.52 3.55
CA ALA A 43 -10.36 -7.39 4.22
C ALA A 43 -11.41 -7.95 3.26
N ALA A 44 -11.90 -7.13 2.32
CA ALA A 44 -12.84 -7.58 1.29
C ALA A 44 -12.22 -8.64 0.37
N SER A 45 -10.99 -8.42 -0.10
CA SER A 45 -10.25 -9.40 -0.90
C SER A 45 -9.96 -10.67 -0.10
N PHE A 46 -9.56 -10.54 1.17
CA PHE A 46 -9.34 -11.70 2.03
C PHE A 46 -10.64 -12.51 2.27
N ALA A 47 -11.76 -11.82 2.52
CA ALA A 47 -13.07 -12.45 2.67
C ALA A 47 -13.49 -13.17 1.38
N GLN A 48 -13.32 -12.55 0.21
CA GLN A 48 -13.63 -13.18 -1.08
C GLN A 48 -12.87 -14.51 -1.25
N VAL A 49 -11.60 -14.55 -0.86
CA VAL A 49 -10.75 -15.75 -0.94
C VAL A 49 -11.22 -16.86 0.02
N GLN A 50 -11.70 -16.49 1.21
CA GLN A 50 -12.14 -17.44 2.23
C GLN A 50 -13.58 -17.93 2.02
N PHE A 51 -14.48 -17.14 1.43
CA PHE A 51 -15.91 -17.46 1.29
C PHE A 51 -16.28 -18.10 -0.06
N VAL A 52 -15.53 -17.84 -1.13
CA VAL A 52 -15.76 -18.43 -2.47
C VAL A 52 -15.35 -19.93 -2.64
N PRO A 53 -14.64 -20.64 -1.73
CA PRO A 53 -14.32 -22.06 -1.92
C PRO A 53 -15.55 -22.98 -1.99
N SER A 54 -16.71 -22.56 -1.48
CA SER A 54 -17.93 -23.38 -1.45
C SER A 54 -18.53 -23.67 -2.84
N GLN A 55 -17.99 -23.09 -3.92
CA GLN A 55 -18.42 -23.33 -5.31
C GLN A 55 -17.34 -23.93 -6.20
N ILE A 56 -16.08 -24.01 -5.74
CA ILE A 56 -14.97 -24.56 -6.52
C ILE A 56 -14.74 -25.99 -6.05
N LYS A 57 -15.40 -26.92 -6.75
CA LYS A 57 -15.01 -28.34 -6.81
C LYS A 57 -13.49 -28.41 -6.95
N GLN A 58 -12.87 -29.40 -6.30
CA GLN A 58 -11.42 -29.71 -6.32
C GLN A 58 -10.87 -30.00 -7.72
N THR A 59 -10.98 -29.06 -8.65
CA THR A 59 -10.49 -29.15 -10.02
C THR A 59 -9.30 -28.21 -10.12
N GLU A 60 -8.16 -28.75 -9.69
CA GLU A 60 -6.84 -28.68 -10.33
C GLU A 60 -5.71 -28.37 -9.34
N PRO A 61 -4.67 -29.23 -9.28
CA PRO A 61 -3.42 -28.95 -8.56
C PRO A 61 -2.71 -27.65 -9.01
N ALA A 62 -3.08 -27.10 -10.18
CA ALA A 62 -2.50 -25.88 -10.74
C ALA A 62 -2.86 -24.61 -9.93
N TYR A 63 -4.03 -24.57 -9.27
CA TYR A 63 -4.48 -23.41 -8.49
C TYR A 63 -4.21 -23.54 -6.99
N HIS A 64 -3.96 -24.77 -6.50
CA HIS A 64 -3.64 -25.01 -5.09
C HIS A 64 -2.22 -24.55 -4.71
N ASP A 65 -1.30 -24.52 -5.67
CA ASP A 65 0.11 -24.11 -5.49
C ASP A 65 0.39 -22.63 -5.82
N THR A 66 -0.61 -21.88 -6.29
CA THR A 66 -0.42 -20.45 -6.57
C THR A 66 -0.67 -19.67 -5.29
N TYR A 67 0.44 -19.24 -4.66
CA TYR A 67 0.53 -18.19 -3.63
C TYR A 67 -0.25 -16.90 -3.93
N TYR A 68 -0.89 -16.79 -5.10
CA TYR A 68 -1.50 -15.62 -5.66
C TYR A 68 -2.82 -15.22 -4.98
N VAL A 69 -3.67 -16.20 -4.67
CA VAL A 69 -5.01 -15.93 -4.14
C VAL A 69 -4.93 -15.52 -2.66
N VAL A 70 -3.99 -16.09 -1.90
CA VAL A 70 -3.84 -15.80 -0.47
C VAL A 70 -2.95 -14.58 -0.22
N SER A 71 -1.83 -14.42 -0.93
CA SER A 71 -0.86 -13.34 -0.61
C SER A 71 -1.34 -11.93 -0.93
N HIS A 72 -2.21 -11.76 -1.94
CA HIS A 72 -2.64 -10.43 -2.37
C HIS A 72 -3.50 -9.72 -1.32
N GLY A 73 -4.43 -10.44 -0.69
CA GLY A 73 -5.27 -9.90 0.39
C GLY A 73 -4.48 -9.54 1.65
N TYR A 74 -3.54 -10.40 2.06
CA TYR A 74 -2.67 -10.11 3.20
C TYR A 74 -1.74 -8.92 2.94
N PHE A 75 -1.24 -8.76 1.71
CA PHE A 75 -0.37 -7.63 1.37
C PHE A 75 -1.09 -6.29 1.51
N THR A 76 -2.27 -6.15 0.91
CA THR A 76 -3.08 -4.92 1.02
C THR A 76 -3.49 -4.64 2.46
N LEU A 77 -3.83 -5.68 3.23
CA LEU A 77 -4.17 -5.55 4.65
C LEU A 77 -2.96 -5.09 5.48
N ASN A 78 -1.77 -5.65 5.23
CA ASN A 78 -0.53 -5.24 5.89
C ASN A 78 -0.15 -3.77 5.58
N LEU A 79 -0.38 -3.31 4.35
CA LEU A 79 -0.21 -1.89 4.00
C LEU A 79 -1.18 -0.99 4.76
N GLY A 80 -2.42 -1.45 4.97
CA GLY A 80 -3.40 -0.75 5.82
C GLY A 80 -2.93 -0.65 7.27
N ILE A 81 -2.41 -1.73 7.83
CA ILE A 81 -1.84 -1.74 9.19
C ILE A 81 -0.64 -0.78 9.28
N ALA A 82 0.29 -0.83 8.32
CA ALA A 82 1.45 0.05 8.30
C ALA A 82 1.03 1.54 8.26
N MET A 83 0.05 1.89 7.42
CA MET A 83 -0.50 3.25 7.39
C MET A 83 -1.19 3.63 8.69
N ALA A 84 -1.90 2.72 9.35
CA ALA A 84 -2.51 2.96 10.65
C ALA A 84 -1.45 3.23 11.73
N VAL A 85 -0.33 2.51 11.71
CA VAL A 85 0.80 2.73 12.63
C VAL A 85 1.42 4.11 12.42
N PHE A 86 1.70 4.51 11.18
CA PHE A 86 2.20 5.87 10.89
C PHE A 86 1.17 6.96 11.26
N GLY A 87 -0.12 6.70 11.05
CA GLY A 87 -1.21 7.56 11.50
C GLY A 87 -1.24 7.72 13.02
N ALA A 88 -1.08 6.63 13.77
CA ALA A 88 -0.99 6.66 15.22
C ALA A 88 0.24 7.44 15.71
N ILE A 89 1.42 7.19 15.14
CA ILE A 89 2.65 7.90 15.51
C ILE A 89 2.51 9.40 15.26
N THR A 90 2.05 9.80 14.07
CA THR A 90 1.85 11.22 13.73
C THR A 90 0.74 11.86 14.56
N TRP A 91 -0.30 11.12 14.93
CA TRP A 91 -1.34 11.58 15.84
C TRP A 91 -0.80 11.82 17.25
N VAL A 92 -0.02 10.89 17.80
CA VAL A 92 0.65 11.06 19.10
C VAL A 92 1.62 12.24 19.06
N GLN A 93 2.44 12.36 18.02
CA GLN A 93 3.38 13.49 17.90
C GLN A 93 2.68 14.85 17.80
N THR A 94 1.56 14.94 17.08
CA THR A 94 0.77 16.18 17.01
C THR A 94 0.05 16.49 18.32
N ARG A 95 -0.38 15.48 19.09
CA ARG A 95 -1.00 15.68 20.42
C ARG A 95 0.00 16.09 21.48
N CYS A 96 1.19 15.51 21.45
CA CYS A 96 2.24 15.81 22.42
C CYS A 96 3.08 17.04 22.03
N GLY A 97 2.75 17.74 20.94
CA GLY A 97 3.49 18.92 20.47
C GLY A 97 4.91 18.62 19.95
N ALA A 98 5.22 17.37 19.66
CA ALA A 98 6.53 16.96 19.13
C ALA A 98 6.67 17.18 17.61
N MET A 99 5.56 17.41 16.91
CA MET A 99 5.53 17.53 15.46
C MET A 99 6.10 18.87 14.98
N ARG A 100 7.34 18.89 14.47
CA ARG A 100 7.99 20.13 13.99
C ARG A 100 7.68 20.48 12.54
N TYR A 101 7.63 19.50 11.65
CA TYR A 101 7.54 19.73 10.20
C TYR A 101 6.29 19.08 9.57
N PRO A 102 5.07 19.59 9.87
CA PRO A 102 3.83 18.99 9.39
C PRO A 102 3.71 18.98 7.85
N THR A 103 4.21 20.01 7.17
CA THR A 103 4.16 20.10 5.69
C THR A 103 5.04 19.04 5.02
N LEU A 104 6.27 18.84 5.52
CA LEU A 104 7.17 17.81 4.99
C LEU A 104 6.61 16.40 5.21
N THR A 105 5.97 16.14 6.35
CA THR A 105 5.30 14.85 6.59
C THR A 105 4.16 14.61 5.61
N LYS A 106 3.38 15.64 5.25
CA LYS A 106 2.33 15.51 4.22
C LYS A 106 2.91 15.18 2.84
N ILE A 107 4.05 15.79 2.49
CA ILE A 107 4.73 15.53 1.21
C ILE A 107 5.27 14.09 1.20
N LEU A 108 5.99 13.68 2.25
CA LEU A 108 6.54 12.32 2.36
C LEU A 108 5.44 11.26 2.39
N PHE A 109 4.30 11.55 3.01
CA PHE A 109 3.12 10.71 2.91
C PHE A 109 2.68 10.51 1.46
N TRP A 110 2.55 11.58 0.68
CA TRP A 110 2.10 11.48 -0.72
C TRP A 110 3.10 10.73 -1.60
N VAL A 111 4.40 10.99 -1.43
CA VAL A 111 5.46 10.27 -2.16
C VAL A 111 5.40 8.77 -1.83
N LEU A 112 5.31 8.42 -0.55
CA LEU A 112 5.20 7.03 -0.10
C LEU A 112 3.92 6.37 -0.64
N HIS A 113 2.79 7.05 -0.52
CA HIS A 113 1.47 6.52 -0.87
C HIS A 113 1.32 6.29 -2.37
N ILE A 114 1.78 7.23 -3.20
CA ILE A 114 1.77 7.08 -4.67
C ILE A 114 2.73 5.95 -5.10
N ALA A 115 3.92 5.88 -4.51
CA ALA A 115 4.88 4.80 -4.80
C ALA A 115 4.33 3.41 -4.42
N LEU A 116 3.55 3.32 -3.33
CA LEU A 116 2.88 2.08 -2.92
C LEU A 116 1.76 1.69 -3.89
N ILE A 117 0.95 2.66 -4.35
CA ILE A 117 -0.08 2.42 -5.38
C ILE A 117 0.56 1.90 -6.67
N GLY A 118 1.68 2.51 -7.10
CA GLY A 118 2.40 2.09 -8.30
C GLY A 118 2.96 0.67 -8.24
N SER A 119 3.42 0.21 -7.07
CA SER A 119 3.94 -1.14 -6.89
C SER A 119 2.82 -2.19 -6.79
N THR A 120 1.74 -1.89 -6.06
CA THR A 120 0.61 -2.81 -5.81
C THR A 120 -0.25 -3.07 -7.05
N ALA A 121 -0.58 -2.02 -7.81
CA ALA A 121 -1.41 -2.12 -9.03
C ALA A 121 -0.80 -3.06 -10.08
N PHE A 122 0.50 -3.27 -9.95
CA PHE A 122 1.33 -3.74 -11.03
C PHE A 122 1.80 -5.18 -10.85
N GLN A 123 2.09 -5.58 -9.61
CA GLN A 123 2.20 -6.98 -9.24
C GLN A 123 0.89 -7.75 -9.52
N GLY A 124 -0.27 -7.09 -9.36
CA GLY A 124 -1.57 -7.67 -9.70
C GLY A 124 -1.83 -7.84 -11.20
N ALA A 125 -1.22 -7.00 -12.06
CA ALA A 125 -1.34 -7.14 -13.51
C ALA A 125 -0.41 -8.24 -14.07
N LEU A 126 0.82 -8.31 -13.56
CA LEU A 126 1.84 -9.28 -13.98
C LEU A 126 1.38 -10.73 -13.79
N ALA A 127 0.82 -11.05 -12.63
CA ALA A 127 0.41 -12.42 -12.32
C ALA A 127 -0.98 -12.80 -12.85
N PHE A 128 -1.71 -11.87 -13.48
CA PHE A 128 -2.86 -12.20 -14.31
C PHE A 128 -2.46 -12.59 -15.75
N ILE A 129 -1.39 -12.00 -16.28
CA ILE A 129 -0.93 -12.24 -17.66
C ILE A 129 -0.17 -13.57 -17.79
N LEU A 130 0.34 -14.12 -16.68
CA LEU A 130 1.11 -15.37 -16.67
C LEU A 130 0.44 -16.42 -15.78
N PRO A 131 -0.43 -17.29 -16.35
CA PRO A 131 -1.13 -18.34 -15.60
C PRO A 131 -0.25 -19.53 -15.23
N ASP A 132 1.05 -19.54 -15.58
CA ASP A 132 1.79 -20.80 -15.72
C ASP A 132 3.22 -20.75 -15.16
N ARG A 133 3.75 -21.91 -14.75
CA ARG A 133 5.15 -22.07 -14.25
C ARG A 133 6.15 -21.93 -15.40
N ARG A 134 6.37 -20.73 -15.92
CA ARG A 134 7.44 -20.48 -16.90
C ARG A 134 8.76 -20.18 -16.18
N ARG A 135 9.87 -20.67 -16.75
CA ARG A 135 11.23 -20.40 -16.27
C ARG A 135 11.52 -18.90 -16.51
N TYR A 136 12.35 -18.28 -15.66
CA TYR A 136 12.67 -16.83 -15.67
C TYR A 136 13.12 -16.22 -17.02
N ILE A 137 13.39 -17.04 -18.03
CA ILE A 137 14.03 -16.67 -19.29
C ILE A 137 13.01 -16.29 -20.39
N ASP A 138 11.74 -16.67 -20.27
CA ASP A 138 10.75 -16.51 -21.36
C ASP A 138 9.77 -15.33 -21.14
N TYR A 139 10.22 -14.22 -20.56
CA TYR A 139 9.36 -13.05 -20.38
C TYR A 139 9.24 -12.24 -21.69
N PRO A 140 8.03 -12.01 -22.22
CA PRO A 140 7.82 -11.11 -23.35
C PRO A 140 8.23 -9.67 -22.98
N GLU A 141 8.70 -8.89 -23.97
CA GLU A 141 9.23 -7.52 -23.82
C GLU A 141 8.32 -6.59 -22.97
N LEU A 142 7.00 -6.79 -23.07
CA LEU A 142 6.03 -6.08 -22.23
C LEU A 142 6.28 -6.33 -20.73
N MET A 143 6.51 -7.56 -20.30
CA MET A 143 6.73 -7.90 -18.88
C MET A 143 8.02 -7.29 -18.31
N GLU A 144 9.03 -7.03 -19.15
CA GLU A 144 10.25 -6.34 -18.73
C GLU A 144 9.96 -4.89 -18.36
N THR A 145 9.23 -4.16 -19.21
CA THR A 145 8.75 -2.80 -18.88
C THR A 145 7.90 -2.81 -17.64
N TYR A 146 7.17 -3.92 -17.44
CA TYR A 146 6.46 -4.10 -16.22
C TYR A 146 7.50 -4.16 -15.06
N VAL A 147 8.25 -5.24 -14.91
CA VAL A 147 9.21 -5.42 -13.79
C VAL A 147 10.04 -4.17 -13.48
N LEU A 148 10.55 -3.47 -14.50
CA LEU A 148 11.31 -2.23 -14.32
C LEU A 148 10.53 -1.11 -13.62
N THR A 149 9.27 -0.87 -13.99
CA THR A 149 8.43 0.16 -13.34
C THR A 149 8.14 -0.21 -11.88
N SER A 150 7.89 -1.50 -11.60
CA SER A 150 7.69 -1.97 -10.22
C SER A 150 8.95 -1.80 -9.36
N LEU A 151 10.14 -1.97 -9.94
CA LEU A 151 11.41 -1.75 -9.25
C LEU A 151 11.60 -0.27 -8.90
N TRP A 152 11.37 0.63 -9.84
CA TRP A 152 11.44 2.08 -9.59
C TRP A 152 10.45 2.53 -8.50
N SER A 153 9.22 2.03 -8.56
CA SER A 153 8.20 2.29 -7.54
C SER A 153 8.60 1.76 -6.17
N GLY A 154 9.16 0.54 -6.12
CA GLY A 154 9.66 -0.07 -4.90
C GLY A 154 10.84 0.70 -4.29
N PHE A 155 11.78 1.17 -5.11
CA PHE A 155 12.90 1.99 -4.65
C PHE A 155 12.41 3.33 -4.08
N LEU A 156 11.49 4.01 -4.77
CA LEU A 156 10.90 5.26 -4.31
C LEU A 156 10.16 5.10 -2.98
N SER A 157 9.39 4.00 -2.82
CA SER A 157 8.69 3.71 -1.55
C SER A 157 9.65 3.52 -0.37
N GLN A 158 10.79 2.85 -0.59
CA GLN A 158 11.80 2.64 0.46
C GLN A 158 12.47 3.95 0.85
N MET A 159 12.84 4.80 -0.12
CA MET A 159 13.39 6.11 0.18
C MET A 159 12.41 7.00 0.94
N ALA A 160 11.13 7.01 0.54
CA ALA A 160 10.10 7.77 1.21
C ALA A 160 9.83 7.25 2.63
N LEU A 161 9.86 5.94 2.84
CA LEU A 161 9.72 5.32 4.16
C LEU A 161 10.87 5.71 5.10
N LEU A 162 12.12 5.61 4.63
CA LEU A 162 13.29 6.00 5.42
C LEU A 162 13.28 7.50 5.74
N GLY A 163 12.92 8.33 4.77
CA GLY A 163 12.76 9.77 4.97
C GLY A 163 11.67 10.10 5.99
N LEU A 164 10.52 9.43 5.92
CA LEU A 164 9.42 9.59 6.88
C LEU A 164 9.85 9.16 8.29
N LEU A 165 10.45 7.97 8.44
CA LEU A 165 10.95 7.47 9.71
C LEU A 165 12.01 8.41 10.31
N GLY A 166 12.98 8.82 9.50
CA GLY A 166 14.01 9.78 9.91
C GLY A 166 13.41 11.09 10.39
N LEU A 167 12.41 11.64 9.69
CA LEU A 167 11.73 12.88 10.09
C LEU A 167 10.94 12.73 11.39
N LEU A 168 10.24 11.60 11.58
CA LEU A 168 9.47 11.32 12.79
C LEU A 168 10.40 11.11 13.99
N LEU A 169 11.50 10.39 13.81
CA LEU A 169 12.53 10.19 14.83
C LEU A 169 13.22 11.51 15.19
N TRP A 170 13.60 12.31 14.18
CA TRP A 170 14.18 13.64 14.40
C TRP A 170 13.25 14.54 15.20
N SER A 171 11.95 14.54 14.86
CA SER A 171 10.94 15.34 15.58
C SER A 171 10.85 14.96 17.07
N ILE A 172 10.97 13.68 17.40
CA ILE A 172 11.02 13.19 18.80
C ILE A 172 12.35 13.54 19.45
N LEU A 173 13.47 13.27 18.78
CA LEU A 173 14.81 13.46 19.30
C LEU A 173 15.07 14.93 19.63
N GLU A 174 14.68 15.82 18.74
CA GLU A 174 14.86 17.27 18.93
C GLU A 174 13.93 17.81 20.02
N ARG A 175 12.86 17.10 20.40
CA ARG A 175 12.05 17.41 21.59
C ARG A 175 12.71 16.91 22.87
N TRP A 176 13.48 15.83 22.80
CA TRP A 176 14.21 15.26 23.93
C TRP A 176 15.53 15.98 24.21
N LEU A 177 16.26 16.38 23.16
CA LEU A 177 17.53 17.13 23.26
C LEU A 177 17.33 18.64 23.41
N GLY A 178 16.21 19.18 22.94
CA GLY A 178 15.80 20.53 23.32
C GLY A 178 15.25 20.48 24.74
N ARG A 179 15.94 21.14 25.69
CA ARG A 179 15.49 21.36 27.08
C ARG A 179 13.98 21.56 27.20
#